data_AF-A0A6A6VDA9-F1
#
_entry.id   AF-A0A6A6VDA9-F1
#
_cell.length_a   1.000
_cell.length_b   1.000
_cell.length_c   1.000
_cell.angle_alpha   90.00
_cell.angle_beta   90.00
_cell.angle_gamma   90.00
#
_symmetry.space_group_name_H-M   'P 1'
#
loop_
_entity.id
_entity.type
_entity.pdbx_description
1 polymer ?
#
loop_
_entity_poly.entity_id
_entity_poly.type
_entity_poly.pdbx_seq_one_letter_code
_entity_poly.pdbx_strand_id
1 'polypeptide(L)'
;MSSFLCFCIVVATALLATAQSPLPLLTALTSQCWHESPFSTVALECATNVHSELVRPIQTVWTSSERATTKPRQYGPWTHKPVCSKPLQSLGTRLCVYTNSTFHGGRGISIVTTPKLAEQFAELPCFKEPSALQGINTFSGAWSVQETPGKGLGLVAKKQLKFKDAITAYTPALVALLEDELSTLDREKLYRIAVHQLPEATRYAYMNLAYIYGQLSVRVQDIVKANTFQLQVGGVNHLSVFPETSRLNHACGPNAQYYLDPARLTHFVHAVRPIAPGEEITIACTYRQHTMRLY
;
A
#
# COMPACT_ATOMS: atom_id res chain seq x y z
N MET A 1 32.80 4.86 -60.46
CA MET A 1 33.59 5.82 -59.66
C MET A 1 33.24 5.60 -58.20
N SER A 2 34.26 5.23 -57.42
CA SER A 2 34.41 5.07 -55.96
C SER A 2 33.30 4.41 -55.12
N SER A 3 33.60 3.14 -54.79
CA SER A 3 33.26 2.45 -53.54
C SER A 3 34.06 3.00 -52.36
N PHE A 4 33.52 2.92 -51.13
CA PHE A 4 34.33 2.75 -49.92
C PHE A 4 33.64 1.78 -48.95
N LEU A 5 34.14 0.53 -48.97
CA LEU A 5 34.03 -0.40 -47.85
C LEU A 5 35.04 0.03 -46.78
N CYS A 6 34.61 0.12 -45.52
CA CYS A 6 35.52 0.29 -44.39
C CYS A 6 35.85 -1.10 -43.81
N PHE A 7 37.06 -1.57 -44.08
CA PHE A 7 37.69 -2.71 -43.40
C PHE A 7 38.43 -2.19 -42.16
N CYS A 8 38.07 -2.66 -40.97
CA CYS A 8 38.95 -2.57 -39.81
C CYS A 8 39.76 -3.87 -39.70
N ILE A 9 41.06 -3.73 -39.95
CA ILE A 9 42.08 -4.77 -39.81
C ILE A 9 42.33 -5.00 -38.31
N VAL A 10 42.19 -6.25 -37.87
CA VAL A 10 42.63 -6.71 -36.55
C VAL A 10 44.15 -6.89 -36.60
N VAL A 11 44.87 -6.09 -35.83
CA VAL A 11 46.29 -6.33 -35.55
C VAL A 11 46.39 -6.88 -34.13
N ALA A 12 46.64 -8.19 -34.04
CA ALA A 12 47.00 -8.85 -32.80
C ALA A 12 48.52 -8.80 -32.63
N THR A 13 48.99 -8.12 -31.58
CA THR A 13 50.37 -8.25 -31.11
C THR A 13 50.34 -8.77 -29.68
N ALA A 14 50.79 -10.01 -29.53
CA ALA A 14 51.06 -10.66 -28.25
C ALA A 14 52.44 -10.23 -27.76
N LEU A 15 52.54 -9.74 -26.53
CA LEU A 15 53.79 -9.65 -25.79
C LEU A 15 53.58 -10.22 -24.38
N LEU A 16 54.35 -11.27 -24.11
CA LEU A 16 54.55 -11.91 -22.82
C LEU A 16 55.41 -11.02 -21.92
N ALA A 17 55.01 -10.81 -20.66
CA ALA A 17 55.90 -10.52 -19.53
C ALA A 17 55.10 -10.71 -18.22
N THR A 18 55.26 -11.86 -17.56
CA THR A 18 56.03 -12.08 -16.32
C THR A 18 55.56 -11.30 -15.10
N ALA A 19 55.14 -12.08 -14.10
CA ALA A 19 54.70 -11.67 -12.78
C ALA A 19 55.74 -10.85 -12.00
N GLN A 20 55.26 -9.82 -11.30
CA GLN A 20 55.77 -9.40 -10.00
C GLN A 20 54.80 -8.38 -9.37
N SER A 21 54.21 -8.77 -8.25
CA SER A 21 53.51 -7.89 -7.31
C SER A 21 54.50 -6.92 -6.63
N PRO A 22 54.11 -5.65 -6.44
CA PRO A 22 53.84 -5.21 -5.07
C PRO A 22 52.59 -4.33 -4.93
N LEU A 23 51.88 -4.52 -3.81
CA LEU A 23 50.87 -3.67 -3.14
C LEU A 23 50.29 -2.47 -3.92
N PRO A 24 48.96 -2.43 -4.19
CA PRO A 24 48.36 -1.21 -4.71
C PRO A 24 48.07 -0.20 -3.59
N LEU A 25 48.43 1.05 -3.87
CA LEU A 25 47.87 2.26 -3.31
C LEU A 25 46.34 2.16 -3.14
N LEU A 26 45.81 2.71 -2.04
CA LEU A 26 44.40 3.07 -1.96
C LEU A 26 44.08 4.14 -3.01
N THR A 27 43.43 3.74 -4.10
CA THR A 27 42.64 4.63 -4.96
C THR A 27 41.18 4.52 -4.55
N ALA A 28 40.68 5.53 -3.84
CA ALA A 28 39.26 5.71 -3.61
C ALA A 28 38.62 6.19 -4.92
N LEU A 29 37.99 5.29 -5.65
CA LEU A 29 37.12 5.63 -6.77
C LEU A 29 35.70 5.81 -6.21
N THR A 30 35.27 7.07 -6.11
CA THR A 30 33.89 7.43 -5.87
C THR A 30 33.08 7.28 -7.16
N SER A 31 31.83 6.84 -7.02
CA SER A 31 30.79 6.85 -8.06
C SER A 31 30.83 5.74 -9.13
N GLN A 32 30.67 4.48 -8.73
CA GLN A 32 30.08 3.47 -9.61
C GLN A 32 29.03 2.65 -8.85
N CYS A 33 27.76 2.82 -9.24
CA CYS A 33 26.67 1.92 -8.88
C CYS A 33 26.88 0.61 -9.64
N TRP A 34 27.31 -0.44 -8.95
CA TRP A 34 27.25 -1.78 -9.49
C TRP A 34 25.82 -2.30 -9.40
N HIS A 35 25.23 -2.49 -10.58
CA HIS A 35 24.06 -3.32 -10.78
C HIS A 35 24.53 -4.78 -10.78
N GLU A 36 23.76 -5.63 -10.10
CA GLU A 36 23.89 -7.09 -9.96
C GLU A 36 24.82 -7.63 -8.87
N SER A 37 24.20 -8.34 -7.91
CA SER A 37 24.53 -9.75 -7.76
C SER A 37 23.34 -10.56 -7.23
N PRO A 38 23.27 -11.85 -7.62
CA PRO A 38 22.19 -12.78 -7.33
C PRO A 38 22.46 -13.59 -6.04
N PHE A 39 21.42 -14.28 -5.57
CA PHE A 39 21.40 -15.38 -4.61
C PHE A 39 21.89 -15.17 -3.15
N SER A 40 20.91 -15.42 -2.27
CA SER A 40 20.94 -16.00 -0.92
C SER A 40 22.29 -16.32 -0.27
N THR A 41 22.44 -15.84 0.96
CA THR A 41 23.27 -16.52 1.96
C THR A 41 22.52 -16.53 3.29
N VAL A 42 22.08 -17.71 3.72
CA VAL A 42 21.53 -17.94 5.05
C VAL A 42 22.70 -18.33 5.95
N ALA A 43 22.90 -17.59 7.04
CA ALA A 43 23.78 -18.02 8.12
C ALA A 43 23.03 -19.02 9.00
N LEU A 44 23.41 -20.29 8.92
CA LEU A 44 23.01 -21.34 9.86
C LEU A 44 24.11 -21.48 10.90
N GLU A 45 23.82 -21.08 12.14
CA GLU A 45 24.62 -21.48 13.30
C GLU A 45 24.04 -22.76 13.90
N CYS A 46 24.87 -23.80 14.02
CA CYS A 46 24.55 -25.00 14.78
C CYS A 46 24.89 -24.79 16.26
N ALA A 47 23.89 -24.86 17.13
CA ALA A 47 24.12 -24.99 18.56
C ALA A 47 24.12 -26.49 18.94
N THR A 48 25.29 -27.02 19.27
CA THR A 48 25.41 -28.33 19.92
C THR A 48 25.23 -28.13 21.43
N ASN A 49 24.04 -28.45 21.93
CA ASN A 49 23.85 -28.96 23.29
C ASN A 49 22.47 -29.63 23.38
N VAL A 50 22.49 -30.96 23.33
CA VAL A 50 21.34 -31.82 23.54
C VAL A 50 21.17 -32.04 25.03
N HIS A 51 20.13 -31.45 25.62
CA HIS A 51 19.50 -31.98 26.83
C HIS A 51 18.04 -32.25 26.49
N SER A 52 17.71 -33.54 26.36
CA SER A 52 16.35 -34.01 26.16
C SER A 52 15.59 -33.94 27.49
N GLU A 53 14.68 -32.98 27.64
CA GLU A 53 13.66 -33.05 28.69
C GLU A 53 12.39 -33.73 28.13
N LEU A 54 11.98 -34.80 28.79
CA LEU A 54 10.75 -35.53 28.54
C LEU A 54 9.55 -34.70 29.01
N VAL A 55 8.93 -33.96 28.08
CA VAL A 55 7.64 -33.30 28.34
C VAL A 55 6.53 -34.33 28.28
N ARG A 56 5.92 -34.63 29.43
CA ARG A 56 4.68 -35.42 29.51
C ARG A 56 3.50 -34.57 29.03
N PRO A 57 2.65 -35.07 28.11
CA PRO A 57 1.49 -34.31 27.67
C PRO A 57 0.44 -34.28 28.78
N ILE A 58 0.13 -33.08 29.27
CA ILE A 58 -1.11 -32.83 30.00
C ILE A 58 -2.25 -33.03 29.01
N GLN A 59 -3.14 -34.00 29.28
CA GLN A 59 -4.43 -34.10 28.60
C GLN A 59 -5.27 -32.88 28.97
N THR A 60 -5.07 -31.79 28.26
CA THR A 60 -6.05 -30.71 28.24
C THR A 60 -7.23 -31.24 27.44
N VAL A 61 -8.43 -31.17 28.01
CA VAL A 61 -9.67 -31.44 27.28
C VAL A 61 -9.82 -30.34 26.25
N TRP A 62 -9.44 -30.61 25.00
CA TRP A 62 -9.79 -29.75 23.88
C TRP A 62 -11.26 -30.01 23.57
N THR A 63 -12.13 -29.13 24.06
CA THR A 63 -13.43 -28.95 23.42
C THR A 63 -13.13 -28.53 21.98
N SER A 64 -13.30 -29.46 21.05
CA SER A 64 -13.23 -29.23 19.63
C SER A 64 -14.25 -28.15 19.27
N SER A 65 -13.80 -26.90 19.15
CA SER A 65 -14.53 -25.92 18.37
C SER A 65 -14.54 -26.49 16.96
N GLU A 66 -15.71 -26.95 16.53
CA GLU A 66 -15.99 -27.40 15.18
C GLU A 66 -15.46 -26.33 14.23
N ARG A 67 -14.34 -26.64 13.57
CA ARG A 67 -13.89 -25.88 12.43
C ARG A 67 -14.95 -26.09 11.36
N ALA A 68 -15.91 -25.16 11.30
CA ALA A 68 -16.87 -25.08 10.21
C ALA A 68 -16.07 -25.00 8.90
N THR A 69 -16.00 -26.13 8.20
CA THR A 69 -15.50 -26.22 6.83
C THR A 69 -16.52 -25.52 5.96
N THR A 70 -16.41 -24.19 5.90
CA THR A 70 -17.15 -23.39 4.95
C THR A 70 -16.69 -23.80 3.56
N LYS A 71 -17.64 -24.23 2.70
CA LYS A 71 -17.35 -24.46 1.29
C LYS A 71 -16.63 -23.22 0.74
N PRO A 72 -15.54 -23.37 -0.05
CA PRO A 72 -14.86 -22.23 -0.63
C PRO A 72 -15.90 -21.39 -1.39
N ARG A 73 -15.98 -20.10 -1.06
CA ARG A 73 -16.91 -19.20 -1.73
C ARG A 73 -16.61 -19.25 -3.23
N GLN A 74 -17.67 -19.29 -4.05
CA GLN A 74 -17.56 -19.38 -5.50
C GLN A 74 -16.73 -18.24 -6.13
N TYR A 75 -16.49 -17.17 -5.37
CA TYR A 75 -15.81 -15.96 -5.81
C TYR A 75 -14.56 -15.64 -4.94
N GLY A 76 -13.88 -16.63 -4.36
CA GLY A 76 -12.64 -16.40 -3.61
C GLY A 76 -12.85 -15.65 -2.28
N PRO A 77 -11.93 -14.76 -1.82
CA PRO A 77 -12.04 -14.09 -0.53
C PRO A 77 -13.16 -13.04 -0.48
N TRP A 78 -13.82 -12.78 -1.60
CA TRP A 78 -14.85 -11.75 -1.72
C TRP A 78 -16.15 -12.19 -1.02
N THR A 79 -16.73 -11.27 -0.27
CA THR A 79 -17.99 -11.42 0.49
C THR A 79 -19.22 -11.23 -0.37
N HIS A 80 -19.08 -10.57 -1.52
CA HIS A 80 -20.17 -10.28 -2.44
C HIS A 80 -19.85 -10.85 -3.82
N LYS A 81 -20.89 -11.24 -4.56
CA LYS A 81 -20.74 -11.61 -5.96
C LYS A 81 -20.22 -10.40 -6.75
N PRO A 82 -19.12 -10.53 -7.52
CA PRO A 82 -18.59 -9.41 -8.29
C PRO A 82 -19.60 -8.84 -9.28
N VAL A 83 -19.70 -7.51 -9.33
CA VAL A 83 -20.55 -6.78 -10.28
C VAL A 83 -19.64 -6.05 -11.26
N CYS A 84 -19.82 -6.29 -12.56
CA CYS A 84 -18.90 -5.82 -13.59
C CYS A 84 -19.53 -4.81 -14.55
N SER A 85 -18.68 -3.94 -15.10
CA SER A 85 -18.98 -3.12 -16.26
C SER A 85 -19.11 -3.96 -17.53
N LYS A 86 -19.50 -3.30 -18.62
CA LYS A 86 -19.21 -3.80 -19.96
C LYS A 86 -17.68 -3.86 -20.17
N PRO A 87 -17.17 -4.71 -21.08
CA PRO A 87 -15.77 -4.69 -21.46
C PRO A 87 -15.35 -3.28 -21.89
N LEU A 88 -14.19 -2.85 -21.41
CA LEU A 88 -13.53 -1.60 -21.75
C LEU A 88 -12.42 -1.90 -22.75
N GLN A 89 -12.38 -1.15 -23.84
CA GLN A 89 -11.43 -1.37 -24.94
C GLN A 89 -10.00 -1.11 -24.48
N SER A 90 -9.78 -0.03 -23.72
CA SER A 90 -8.48 0.38 -23.17
C SER A 90 -7.85 -0.69 -22.28
N LEU A 91 -8.68 -1.47 -21.57
CA LEU A 91 -8.21 -2.52 -20.67
C LEU A 91 -8.25 -3.92 -21.31
N GLY A 92 -8.85 -4.08 -22.49
CA GLY A 92 -9.12 -5.38 -23.11
C GLY A 92 -10.00 -6.31 -22.26
N THR A 93 -10.67 -5.77 -21.24
CA THR A 93 -11.45 -6.54 -20.26
C THR A 93 -12.45 -5.63 -19.54
N ARG A 94 -13.20 -6.18 -18.58
CA ARG A 94 -14.17 -5.44 -17.76
C ARG A 94 -13.57 -5.02 -16.42
N LEU A 95 -14.08 -3.93 -15.84
CA LEU A 95 -13.89 -3.62 -14.44
C LEU A 95 -14.98 -4.28 -13.61
N CYS A 96 -14.63 -4.78 -12.44
CA CYS A 96 -15.59 -5.36 -11.50
C CYS A 96 -15.35 -4.84 -10.09
N VAL A 97 -16.43 -4.81 -9.30
CA VAL A 97 -16.40 -4.53 -7.87
C VAL A 97 -16.15 -5.82 -7.10
N TYR A 98 -15.08 -5.84 -6.31
CA TYR A 98 -14.69 -6.94 -5.42
C TYR A 98 -14.67 -6.42 -3.98
N THR A 99 -15.56 -6.95 -3.15
CA THR A 99 -15.70 -6.48 -1.76
C THR A 99 -15.44 -7.61 -0.78
N ASN A 100 -14.60 -7.36 0.22
CA ASN A 100 -14.48 -8.20 1.41
C ASN A 100 -14.91 -7.37 2.62
N SER A 101 -16.18 -7.46 3.02
CA SER A 101 -16.74 -6.73 4.17
C SER A 101 -16.22 -7.23 5.53
N THR A 102 -15.66 -8.44 5.57
CA THR A 102 -15.03 -9.01 6.77
C THR A 102 -13.54 -8.70 6.90
N PHE A 103 -12.96 -7.99 5.93
CA PHE A 103 -11.53 -7.68 5.89
C PHE A 103 -11.09 -6.95 7.17
N HIS A 104 -10.00 -7.47 7.77
CA HIS A 104 -9.36 -7.00 9.00
C HIS A 104 -10.35 -6.60 10.10
N GLY A 105 -10.98 -7.60 10.72
CA GLY A 105 -11.88 -7.39 11.86
C GLY A 105 -13.20 -6.70 11.51
N GLY A 106 -13.68 -6.84 10.26
CA GLY A 106 -14.94 -6.22 9.83
C GLY A 106 -14.82 -4.73 9.49
N ARG A 107 -13.59 -4.22 9.28
CA ARG A 107 -13.39 -2.90 8.68
C ARG A 107 -13.88 -2.89 7.23
N GLY A 108 -13.59 -3.95 6.50
CA GLY A 108 -13.98 -4.10 5.10
C GLY A 108 -13.08 -3.34 4.11
N ILE A 109 -13.09 -3.81 2.87
CA ILE A 109 -12.42 -3.18 1.72
C ILE A 109 -13.23 -3.46 0.46
N SER A 110 -13.34 -2.48 -0.44
CA SER A 110 -13.88 -2.66 -1.77
C SER A 110 -12.88 -2.22 -2.84
N ILE A 111 -12.75 -3.04 -3.89
CA ILE A 111 -11.76 -2.88 -4.94
C ILE A 111 -12.48 -2.89 -6.29
N VAL A 112 -12.38 -1.81 -7.06
CA VAL A 112 -12.86 -1.73 -8.44
C VAL A 112 -11.66 -1.94 -9.37
N THR A 113 -11.52 -3.15 -9.91
CA THR A 113 -10.36 -3.52 -10.72
C THR A 113 -10.70 -4.63 -11.73
N THR A 114 -9.72 -5.07 -12.53
CA THR A 114 -9.92 -6.17 -13.48
C THR A 114 -9.90 -7.53 -12.78
N PRO A 115 -10.51 -8.59 -13.36
CA PRO A 115 -10.45 -9.93 -12.76
C PRO A 115 -9.04 -10.44 -12.45
N LYS A 116 -8.09 -10.24 -13.37
CA LYS A 116 -6.69 -10.64 -13.18
C LYS A 116 -6.02 -9.90 -12.01
N LEU A 117 -6.25 -8.60 -11.88
CA LEU A 117 -5.69 -7.82 -10.78
C LEU A 117 -6.36 -8.19 -9.44
N ALA A 118 -7.66 -8.52 -9.45
CA ALA A 118 -8.35 -8.98 -8.25
C ALA A 118 -7.72 -10.26 -7.67
N GLU A 119 -7.31 -11.20 -8.52
CA GLU A 119 -6.53 -12.37 -8.08
C GLU A 119 -5.22 -11.92 -7.41
N GLN A 120 -4.49 -10.98 -8.01
CA GLN A 120 -3.26 -10.45 -7.39
C GLN A 120 -3.49 -9.75 -6.05
N PHE A 121 -4.60 -9.01 -5.90
CA PHE A 121 -4.99 -8.43 -4.61
C PHE A 121 -5.24 -9.53 -3.56
N ALA A 122 -5.96 -10.59 -3.93
CA ALA A 122 -6.23 -11.73 -3.04
C ALA A 122 -4.95 -12.45 -2.60
N GLU A 123 -3.87 -12.36 -3.39
CA GLU A 123 -2.58 -12.96 -3.09
C GLU A 123 -1.70 -12.12 -2.16
N LEU A 124 -2.05 -10.86 -1.88
CA LEU A 124 -1.27 -9.96 -1.01
C LEU A 124 -1.22 -10.48 0.43
N PRO A 125 -0.12 -10.22 1.17
CA PRO A 125 0.01 -10.62 2.57
C PRO A 125 -1.16 -10.20 3.46
N CYS A 126 -1.71 -8.99 3.26
CA CYS A 126 -2.85 -8.50 4.05
C CYS A 126 -4.15 -9.31 3.87
N PHE A 127 -4.26 -10.16 2.84
CA PHE A 127 -5.40 -11.07 2.63
C PHE A 127 -5.15 -12.49 3.14
N LYS A 128 -3.89 -12.89 3.32
CA LYS A 128 -3.49 -14.26 3.68
C LYS A 128 -3.08 -14.42 5.13
N GLU A 129 -2.39 -13.42 5.66
CA GLU A 129 -1.70 -13.47 6.94
C GLU A 129 -2.36 -12.47 7.91
N PRO A 130 -3.10 -12.93 8.94
CA PRO A 130 -3.69 -12.01 9.92
C PRO A 130 -2.68 -11.08 10.61
N SER A 131 -1.43 -11.56 10.77
CA SER A 131 -0.32 -10.81 11.36
C SER A 131 0.20 -9.67 10.47
N ALA A 132 -0.04 -9.72 9.15
CA ALA A 132 0.43 -8.69 8.22
C ALA A 132 -0.16 -7.30 8.49
N LEU A 133 -1.29 -7.26 9.21
CA LEU A 133 -1.98 -6.03 9.61
C LEU A 133 -1.97 -5.80 11.13
N GLN A 134 -1.02 -6.39 11.85
CA GLN A 134 -0.87 -6.15 13.29
C GLN A 134 -0.57 -4.66 13.55
N GLY A 135 -1.35 -4.04 14.45
CA GLY A 135 -1.23 -2.61 14.77
C GLY A 135 -1.78 -1.65 13.69
N ILE A 136 -2.27 -2.16 12.56
CA ILE A 136 -2.96 -1.40 11.53
C ILE A 136 -4.45 -1.31 11.86
N ASN A 137 -5.16 -0.31 11.35
CA ASN A 137 -6.58 -0.05 11.56
C ASN A 137 -6.99 0.15 13.03
N THR A 138 -6.02 0.40 13.90
CA THR A 138 -6.25 0.61 15.33
C THR A 138 -6.10 2.10 15.64
N PHE A 139 -7.09 2.67 16.32
CA PHE A 139 -7.02 4.07 16.74
C PHE A 139 -5.99 4.24 17.86
N SER A 140 -4.92 4.99 17.59
CA SER A 140 -3.80 5.19 18.50
C SER A 140 -4.12 6.12 19.70
N GLY A 141 -5.28 6.79 19.68
CA GLY A 141 -5.62 7.83 20.65
C GLY A 141 -4.78 9.11 20.54
N ALA A 142 -3.88 9.18 19.56
CA ALA A 142 -2.91 10.27 19.39
C ALA A 142 -3.51 11.53 18.73
N TRP A 143 -4.67 11.41 18.11
CA TRP A 143 -5.29 12.46 17.30
C TRP A 143 -6.81 12.48 17.46
N SER A 144 -7.44 13.58 17.03
CA SER A 144 -8.89 13.74 16.91
C SER A 144 -9.23 14.50 15.63
N VAL A 145 -10.40 14.25 15.06
CA VAL A 145 -10.93 15.09 13.97
C VAL A 145 -11.58 16.33 14.58
N GLN A 146 -11.22 17.52 14.10
CA GLN A 146 -11.81 18.80 14.54
C GLN A 146 -12.04 19.71 13.33
N GLU A 147 -12.91 20.72 13.48
CA GLU A 147 -12.99 21.79 12.49
C GLU A 147 -11.74 22.67 12.55
N THR A 148 -11.09 22.84 11.40
CA THR A 148 -10.01 23.78 11.19
C THR A 148 -10.55 25.01 10.46
N PRO A 149 -10.37 26.23 11.01
CA PRO A 149 -10.81 27.47 10.36
C PRO A 149 -10.36 27.57 8.90
N GLY A 150 -11.33 27.71 7.98
CA GLY A 150 -11.08 27.88 6.54
C GLY A 150 -10.62 26.64 5.78
N LYS A 151 -10.48 25.47 6.44
CA LYS A 151 -10.01 24.22 5.81
C LYS A 151 -10.97 23.03 5.97
N GLY A 152 -12.11 23.22 6.65
CA GLY A 152 -13.04 22.12 6.94
C GLY A 152 -12.52 21.24 8.07
N LEU A 153 -12.67 19.92 7.98
CA LEU A 153 -12.25 19.00 9.04
C LEU A 153 -10.77 18.63 8.89
N GLY A 154 -10.00 18.77 9.97
CA GLY A 154 -8.58 18.43 10.07
C GLY A 154 -8.30 17.41 11.18
N LEU A 155 -7.12 16.77 11.14
CA LEU A 155 -6.60 16.02 12.29
C LEU A 155 -5.84 16.96 13.22
N VAL A 156 -6.10 16.85 14.52
CA VAL A 156 -5.43 17.61 15.59
C VAL A 156 -4.80 16.65 16.58
N ALA A 157 -3.57 16.93 17.01
CA ALA A 157 -2.87 16.10 17.98
C ALA A 157 -3.53 16.19 19.37
N LYS A 158 -3.80 15.04 20.00
CA LYS A 158 -4.36 14.97 21.36
C LYS A 158 -3.29 14.95 22.45
N LYS A 159 -2.05 14.66 22.08
CA LYS A 159 -0.89 14.57 22.96
C LYS A 159 0.34 15.07 22.23
N GLN A 160 1.41 15.31 22.98
CA GLN A 160 2.70 15.64 22.38
C GLN A 160 3.16 14.48 21.51
N LEU A 161 3.38 14.75 20.23
CA LEU A 161 4.02 13.81 19.30
C LEU A 161 5.48 14.22 19.10
N LYS A 162 6.35 13.23 19.00
CA LYS A 162 7.79 13.37 18.75
C LYS A 162 8.10 12.92 17.33
N PHE A 163 9.30 13.26 16.88
CA PHE A 163 9.81 12.77 15.61
C PHE A 163 9.70 11.23 15.51
N LYS A 164 9.27 10.72 14.35
CA LYS A 164 8.99 9.31 14.06
C LYS A 164 7.78 8.70 14.79
N ASP A 165 7.03 9.43 15.61
CA ASP A 165 5.80 8.87 16.20
C ASP A 165 4.79 8.52 15.09
N ALA A 166 4.23 7.31 15.17
CA ALA A 166 3.15 6.88 14.30
C ALA A 166 1.84 7.59 14.66
N ILE A 167 1.23 8.23 13.67
CA ILE A 167 -0.02 8.98 13.83
C ILE A 167 -1.19 8.12 13.37
N THR A 168 -1.16 7.68 12.11
CA THR A 168 -2.19 6.82 11.50
C THR A 168 -1.54 5.67 10.73
N ALA A 169 -2.22 4.52 10.71
CA ALA A 169 -1.88 3.37 9.90
C ALA A 169 -3.19 2.65 9.55
N TYR A 170 -3.71 2.90 8.35
CA TYR A 170 -5.03 2.38 7.95
C TYR A 170 -5.01 1.80 6.54
N THR A 171 -5.81 0.76 6.33
CA THR A 171 -6.12 0.20 5.02
C THR A 171 -7.24 1.00 4.33
N PRO A 172 -7.30 1.00 2.98
CA PRO A 172 -8.28 1.80 2.26
C PRO A 172 -9.68 1.22 2.43
N ALA A 173 -10.68 2.09 2.38
CA ALA A 173 -12.08 1.69 2.23
C ALA A 173 -12.39 1.33 0.77
N LEU A 174 -11.85 2.13 -0.17
CA LEU A 174 -12.02 1.97 -1.61
C LEU A 174 -10.66 2.00 -2.31
N VAL A 175 -10.44 1.05 -3.21
CA VAL A 175 -9.35 1.06 -4.20
C VAL A 175 -10.00 0.97 -5.58
N ALA A 176 -9.60 1.82 -6.52
CA ALA A 176 -10.14 1.81 -7.87
C ALA A 176 -9.04 1.96 -8.90
N LEU A 177 -9.02 1.10 -9.92
CA LEU A 177 -8.07 1.20 -11.02
C LEU A 177 -8.21 2.57 -11.71
N LEU A 178 -7.08 3.22 -11.97
CA LEU A 178 -7.08 4.49 -12.69
C LEU A 178 -7.33 4.24 -14.18
N GLU A 179 -8.52 4.57 -14.65
CA GLU A 179 -8.91 4.57 -16.06
C GLU A 179 -9.65 5.85 -16.46
N ASP A 180 -9.77 6.11 -17.75
CA ASP A 180 -10.42 7.28 -18.34
C ASP A 180 -11.54 6.94 -19.35
N GLU A 181 -11.86 5.66 -19.54
CA GLU A 181 -12.86 5.20 -20.53
C GLU A 181 -14.29 5.22 -19.98
N LEU A 182 -14.50 4.92 -18.68
CA LEU A 182 -15.84 4.91 -18.10
C LEU A 182 -16.44 6.32 -18.06
N SER A 183 -17.69 6.42 -18.52
CA SER A 183 -18.51 7.62 -18.30
C SER A 183 -18.63 7.92 -16.80
N THR A 184 -18.79 9.20 -16.46
CA THR A 184 -18.98 9.64 -15.07
C THR A 184 -20.08 8.86 -14.34
N LEU A 185 -21.20 8.58 -15.02
CA LEU A 185 -22.33 7.88 -14.40
C LEU A 185 -22.08 6.37 -14.26
N ASP A 186 -21.41 5.73 -15.21
CA ASP A 186 -21.07 4.31 -15.10
C ASP A 186 -20.01 4.07 -14.02
N ARG A 187 -19.04 4.98 -13.90
CA ARG A 187 -18.03 4.96 -12.83
C ARG A 187 -18.66 5.17 -11.46
N GLU A 188 -19.50 6.19 -11.32
CA GLU A 188 -20.27 6.41 -10.09
C GLU A 188 -21.10 5.19 -9.72
N LYS A 189 -21.76 4.54 -10.69
CA LYS A 189 -22.54 3.32 -10.43
C LYS A 189 -21.68 2.22 -9.81
N LEU A 190 -20.48 1.96 -10.34
CA LEU A 190 -19.55 0.98 -9.76
C LEU A 190 -19.09 1.40 -8.37
N TYR A 191 -18.71 2.67 -8.18
CA TYR A 191 -18.22 3.17 -6.89
C TYR A 191 -19.31 3.18 -5.82
N ARG A 192 -20.56 3.49 -6.17
CA ARG A 192 -21.70 3.37 -5.26
C ARG A 192 -21.88 1.93 -4.81
N ILE A 193 -21.84 0.96 -5.72
CA ILE A 193 -21.94 -0.46 -5.36
C ILE A 193 -20.80 -0.84 -4.41
N ALA A 194 -19.57 -0.45 -4.73
CA ALA A 194 -18.39 -0.68 -3.90
C ALA A 194 -18.57 -0.15 -2.47
N VAL A 195 -18.96 1.12 -2.33
CA VAL A 195 -19.13 1.76 -1.02
C VAL A 195 -20.36 1.24 -0.27
N HIS A 196 -21.45 0.91 -0.96
CA HIS A 196 -22.65 0.35 -0.33
C HIS A 196 -22.43 -1.04 0.27
N GLN A 197 -21.53 -1.84 -0.31
CA GLN A 197 -21.17 -3.19 0.18
C GLN A 197 -20.19 -3.17 1.38
N LEU A 198 -19.65 -1.99 1.74
CA LEU A 198 -18.79 -1.85 2.92
C LEU A 198 -19.62 -1.97 4.22
N PRO A 199 -18.97 -2.40 5.33
CA PRO A 199 -19.53 -2.30 6.67
C PRO A 199 -20.00 -0.88 6.98
N GLU A 200 -21.07 -0.78 7.79
CA GLU A 200 -21.74 0.49 8.05
C GLU A 200 -20.81 1.59 8.57
N ALA A 201 -19.94 1.25 9.53
CA ALA A 201 -18.98 2.20 10.10
C ALA A 201 -18.02 2.77 9.04
N THR A 202 -17.46 1.91 8.18
CA THR A 202 -16.53 2.32 7.11
C THR A 202 -17.25 3.10 6.01
N ARG A 203 -18.46 2.67 5.64
CA ARG A 203 -19.32 3.39 4.70
C ARG A 203 -19.67 4.78 5.23
N TYR A 204 -20.03 4.89 6.50
CA TYR A 204 -20.32 6.16 7.15
C TYR A 204 -19.10 7.07 7.16
N ALA A 205 -17.92 6.55 7.54
CA ALA A 205 -16.68 7.32 7.53
C ALA A 205 -16.33 7.83 6.12
N TYR A 206 -16.46 6.98 5.09
CA TYR A 206 -16.27 7.35 3.69
C TYR A 206 -17.23 8.46 3.24
N MET A 207 -18.53 8.30 3.49
CA MET A 207 -19.55 9.24 3.01
C MET A 207 -19.48 10.61 3.69
N ASN A 208 -18.82 10.72 4.84
CA ASN A 208 -18.58 11.98 5.55
C ASN A 208 -17.27 12.69 5.14
N LEU A 209 -16.54 12.19 4.13
CA LEU A 209 -15.39 12.88 3.56
C LEU A 209 -15.81 14.10 2.73
N ALA A 210 -14.85 14.99 2.50
CA ALA A 210 -15.04 16.16 1.65
C ALA A 210 -15.28 15.75 0.19
N TYR A 211 -16.02 16.57 -0.56
CA TYR A 211 -16.31 16.38 -1.97
C TYR A 211 -16.41 17.75 -2.65
N ILE A 212 -16.12 17.84 -3.95
CA ILE A 212 -15.77 19.09 -4.62
C ILE A 212 -17.00 19.85 -5.13
N TYR A 213 -17.91 19.17 -5.82
CA TYR A 213 -18.92 19.81 -6.67
C TYR A 213 -20.31 19.88 -6.06
N GLY A 214 -20.56 19.25 -4.91
CA GLY A 214 -21.88 19.32 -4.27
C GLY A 214 -22.94 18.39 -4.91
N GLN A 215 -22.63 17.71 -6.01
CA GLN A 215 -23.61 16.98 -6.82
C GLN A 215 -23.90 15.59 -6.26
N LEU A 216 -25.09 15.40 -5.68
CA LEU A 216 -25.48 14.14 -5.04
C LEU A 216 -25.50 12.94 -5.99
N SER A 217 -25.75 13.17 -7.28
CA SER A 217 -25.79 12.11 -8.31
C SER A 217 -24.43 11.47 -8.58
N VAL A 218 -23.32 12.13 -8.21
CA VAL A 218 -21.94 11.68 -8.43
C VAL A 218 -21.07 11.78 -7.16
N ARG A 219 -21.72 11.79 -5.99
CA ARG A 219 -21.08 12.08 -4.70
C ARG A 219 -19.95 11.11 -4.39
N VAL A 220 -20.09 9.82 -4.70
CA VAL A 220 -19.07 8.83 -4.31
C VAL A 220 -17.78 9.05 -5.09
N GLN A 221 -17.87 9.28 -6.39
CA GLN A 221 -16.75 9.66 -7.25
C GLN A 221 -16.19 11.03 -6.89
N ASP A 222 -17.02 11.98 -6.49
CA ASP A 222 -16.56 13.30 -6.06
C ASP A 222 -15.72 13.23 -4.77
N ILE A 223 -16.09 12.35 -3.84
CA ILE A 223 -15.25 11.99 -2.69
C ILE A 223 -13.91 11.39 -3.15
N VAL A 224 -13.91 10.48 -4.14
CA VAL A 224 -12.66 9.92 -4.70
C VAL A 224 -11.76 11.07 -5.20
N LYS A 225 -12.29 12.00 -6.00
CA LYS A 225 -11.49 13.11 -6.57
C LYS A 225 -10.80 13.98 -5.51
N ALA A 226 -11.43 14.20 -4.37
CA ALA A 226 -10.89 15.06 -3.32
C ALA A 226 -9.93 14.34 -2.34
N ASN A 227 -9.99 13.01 -2.23
CA ASN A 227 -9.42 12.30 -1.07
C ASN A 227 -8.47 11.15 -1.42
N THR A 228 -8.15 10.94 -2.71
CA THR A 228 -7.36 9.78 -3.14
C THR A 228 -5.86 9.94 -2.99
N PHE A 229 -5.23 8.81 -2.69
CA PHE A 229 -3.80 8.59 -2.84
C PHE A 229 -3.57 7.53 -3.93
N GLN A 230 -2.43 7.61 -4.61
CA GLN A 230 -2.06 6.64 -5.64
C GLN A 230 -1.37 5.43 -5.01
N LEU A 231 -1.88 4.23 -5.31
CA LEU A 231 -1.38 2.95 -4.84
C LEU A 231 -1.17 2.02 -6.02
N GLN A 232 0.03 1.44 -6.13
CA GLN A 232 0.34 0.52 -7.22
C GLN A 232 0.23 -0.93 -6.76
N VAL A 233 -0.57 -1.73 -7.45
CA VAL A 233 -0.67 -3.19 -7.23
C VAL A 233 -0.57 -3.86 -8.59
N GLY A 234 0.28 -4.88 -8.71
CA GLY A 234 0.49 -5.57 -9.98
C GLY A 234 1.12 -4.69 -11.07
N GLY A 235 1.87 -3.65 -10.70
CA GLY A 235 2.41 -2.67 -11.63
C GLY A 235 1.37 -1.65 -12.16
N VAL A 236 0.12 -1.73 -11.72
CA VAL A 236 -0.97 -0.86 -12.18
C VAL A 236 -1.35 0.16 -11.10
N ASN A 237 -1.57 1.40 -11.50
CA ASN A 237 -1.91 2.50 -10.60
C ASN A 237 -3.40 2.47 -10.22
N HIS A 238 -3.68 2.69 -8.94
CA HIS A 238 -5.03 2.73 -8.39
C HIS A 238 -5.21 3.98 -7.54
N LEU A 239 -6.41 4.55 -7.61
CA LEU A 239 -6.90 5.57 -6.69
C LEU A 239 -7.39 4.89 -5.42
N SER A 240 -6.87 5.30 -4.27
CA SER A 240 -7.20 4.69 -2.97
C SER A 240 -7.68 5.73 -1.97
N VAL A 241 -8.80 5.46 -1.29
CA VAL A 241 -9.39 6.35 -0.29
C VAL A 241 -9.28 5.74 1.11
N PHE A 242 -8.73 6.51 2.04
CA PHE A 242 -8.45 6.12 3.42
C PHE A 242 -9.17 7.09 4.36
N PRO A 243 -10.38 6.77 4.87
CA PRO A 243 -11.23 7.76 5.56
C PRO A 243 -10.55 8.55 6.69
N GLU A 244 -9.66 7.92 7.46
CA GLU A 244 -8.95 8.54 8.57
C GLU A 244 -7.86 9.50 8.06
N THR A 245 -7.05 9.04 7.10
CA THR A 245 -5.96 9.83 6.51
C THR A 245 -6.49 10.99 5.67
N SER A 246 -7.62 10.82 4.98
CA SER A 246 -8.26 11.86 4.17
C SER A 246 -8.73 13.08 5.00
N ARG A 247 -8.61 13.04 6.33
CA ARG A 247 -8.79 14.19 7.23
C ARG A 247 -7.53 15.04 7.43
N LEU A 248 -6.38 14.63 6.91
CA LEU A 248 -5.16 15.43 6.99
C LEU A 248 -5.23 16.57 5.99
N ASN A 249 -5.24 17.80 6.50
CA ASN A 249 -5.12 18.98 5.65
C ASN A 249 -3.70 19.12 5.11
N HIS A 250 -3.59 19.85 4.00
CA HIS A 250 -2.29 20.14 3.40
C HIS A 250 -1.64 21.41 3.95
N ALA A 251 -0.31 21.42 3.99
CA ALA A 251 0.50 22.60 4.31
C ALA A 251 1.82 22.61 3.53
N CYS A 252 2.37 23.80 3.26
CA CYS A 252 3.69 23.95 2.61
C CYS A 252 4.85 23.53 3.52
N GLY A 253 4.69 23.66 4.84
CA GLY A 253 5.63 23.21 5.87
C GLY A 253 4.98 22.17 6.78
N PRO A 254 4.69 20.96 6.27
CA PRO A 254 3.94 19.96 7.01
C PRO A 254 4.72 19.46 8.23
N ASN A 255 3.99 18.97 9.23
CA ASN A 255 4.56 18.36 10.43
C ASN A 255 4.46 16.83 10.43
N ALA A 256 3.79 16.25 9.45
CA ALA A 256 3.74 14.82 9.21
C ALA A 256 4.07 14.45 7.76
N GLN A 257 4.53 13.23 7.57
CA GLN A 257 4.78 12.64 6.26
C GLN A 257 4.15 11.26 6.20
N TYR A 258 3.73 10.88 5.00
CA TYR A 258 3.18 9.56 4.75
C TYR A 258 4.02 8.72 3.79
N TYR A 259 3.79 7.41 3.87
CA TYR A 259 4.15 6.46 2.84
C TYR A 259 3.05 5.41 2.70
N LEU A 260 3.01 4.76 1.54
CA LEU A 260 2.09 3.68 1.24
C LEU A 260 2.87 2.37 1.16
N ASP A 261 2.34 1.33 1.80
CA ASP A 261 2.83 -0.04 1.71
C ASP A 261 1.84 -0.85 0.83
N PRO A 262 2.20 -1.16 -0.43
CA PRO A 262 1.34 -1.93 -1.33
C PRO A 262 1.07 -3.37 -0.87
N ALA A 263 2.01 -4.00 -0.17
CA ALA A 263 1.84 -5.37 0.29
C ALA A 263 0.80 -5.45 1.42
N ARG A 264 0.74 -4.40 2.25
CA ARG A 264 -0.24 -4.27 3.34
C ARG A 264 -1.46 -3.43 2.97
N LEU A 265 -1.49 -2.85 1.76
CA LEU A 265 -2.45 -1.83 1.35
C LEU A 265 -2.64 -0.75 2.43
N THR A 266 -1.56 -0.27 3.05
CA THR A 266 -1.67 0.57 4.24
C THR A 266 -1.06 1.94 3.99
N HIS A 267 -1.80 2.97 4.38
CA HIS A 267 -1.32 4.34 4.44
C HIS A 267 -0.82 4.64 5.84
N PHE A 268 0.49 4.86 5.95
CA PHE A 268 1.16 5.20 7.20
C PHE A 268 1.45 6.68 7.26
N VAL A 269 1.25 7.31 8.42
CA VAL A 269 1.57 8.72 8.67
C VAL A 269 2.40 8.81 9.94
N HIS A 270 3.54 9.50 9.86
CA HIS A 270 4.44 9.72 10.98
C HIS A 270 4.78 11.19 11.14
N ALA A 271 5.01 11.62 12.38
CA ALA A 271 5.47 12.97 12.67
C ALA A 271 6.93 13.17 12.19
N VAL A 272 7.20 14.26 11.47
CA VAL A 272 8.54 14.63 10.98
C VAL A 272 9.19 15.75 11.79
N ARG A 273 8.46 16.31 12.75
CA ARG A 273 8.94 17.21 13.80
C ARG A 273 8.00 17.09 15.02
N PRO A 274 8.37 17.63 16.19
CA PRO A 274 7.44 17.66 17.32
C PRO A 274 6.12 18.37 16.95
N ILE A 275 5.01 17.80 17.41
CA ILE A 275 3.64 18.34 17.23
C ILE A 275 3.00 18.50 18.61
N ALA A 276 2.67 19.72 18.98
CA ALA A 276 2.09 20.02 20.29
C ALA A 276 0.64 19.51 20.40
N PRO A 277 0.12 19.20 21.61
CA PRO A 277 -1.31 18.99 21.79
C PRO A 277 -2.11 20.21 21.28
N GLY A 278 -3.15 19.96 20.50
CA GLY A 278 -3.96 21.01 19.86
C GLY A 278 -3.41 21.53 18.53
N GLU A 279 -2.19 21.16 18.13
CA GLU A 279 -1.64 21.52 16.82
C GLU A 279 -2.26 20.65 15.71
N GLU A 280 -2.60 21.29 14.58
CA GLU A 280 -3.10 20.60 13.38
C GLU A 280 -1.99 19.71 12.78
N ILE A 281 -2.33 18.47 12.48
CA ILE A 281 -1.46 17.51 11.80
C ILE A 281 -1.68 17.66 10.29
N THR A 282 -0.60 17.95 9.56
CA THR A 282 -0.67 18.28 8.13
C THR A 282 0.36 17.51 7.32
N ILE A 283 0.04 17.29 6.04
CA ILE A 283 0.91 16.63 5.05
C ILE A 283 1.20 17.58 3.87
N ALA A 284 2.24 17.29 3.08
CA ALA A 284 2.52 18.07 1.88
C ALA A 284 1.42 17.90 0.81
N CYS A 285 1.18 18.93 0.00
CA CYS A 285 0.28 18.85 -1.17
C CYS A 285 0.79 17.85 -2.24
N THR A 286 2.11 17.73 -2.37
CA THR A 286 2.74 16.89 -3.40
C THR A 286 3.56 15.77 -2.77
N TYR A 287 3.39 14.56 -3.30
CA TYR A 287 4.22 13.42 -2.96
C TYR A 287 5.61 13.60 -3.59
N ARG A 288 6.64 13.80 -2.77
CA ARG A 288 8.01 13.47 -3.17
C ARG A 288 8.32 12.09 -2.65
N GLN A 289 8.48 11.14 -3.56
CA GLN A 289 8.94 9.78 -3.27
C GLN A 289 10.37 9.89 -2.72
N HIS A 290 10.50 9.95 -1.40
CA HIS A 290 11.76 9.72 -0.72
C HIS A 290 11.59 8.41 0.03
N THR A 291 12.29 7.38 -0.42
CA THR A 291 12.55 6.18 0.39
C THR A 291 13.11 6.65 1.72
N MET A 292 12.30 6.59 2.78
CA MET A 292 12.81 6.72 4.14
C MET A 292 13.77 5.55 4.35
N ARG A 293 15.07 5.83 4.28
CA ARG A 293 16.05 4.97 4.92
C ARG A 293 15.87 5.20 6.41
N LEU A 294 15.18 4.28 7.07
CA LEU A 294 15.26 4.13 8.51
C LEU A 294 16.70 3.67 8.81
N TYR A 295 17.59 4.64 9.01
CA TYR A 295 18.79 4.45 9.80
C TYR A 295 18.44 4.68 11.27
#